data_AF-A0A7C1UDD3-F1
#
_entry.id   AF-A0A7C1UDD3-F1
#
_cell.length_a   1.000
_cell.length_b   1.000
_cell.length_c   1.000
_cell.angle_alpha   90.00
_cell.angle_beta   90.00
_cell.angle_gamma   90.00
#
_symmetry.space_group_name_H-M   'P 1'
#
loop_
_entity.id
_entity.type
_entity.pdbx_description
1 polymer ?
#
loop_
_entity_poly.entity_id
_entity_poly.type
_entity_poly.pdbx_seq_one_letter_code
_entity_poly.pdbx_strand_id
1 'polypeptide(L)'
;MNVVETYLRHLGEVHSTGGGVSEESYYAALENLLNDIGRKLKPRVRAVHELKNIGAGEPDFGLYTANQFQRSKDVRPIQGQLPERGVIECKGWSDDSLARTKSAQVTKYWKQYGIVIVTNYRDFVLIGRNGNGKPVRLESH
;
A
#
# COMPACT_ATOMS: atom_id res chain seq x y z
N MET A 1 -9.58 -17.53 -12.98
CA MET A 1 -9.91 -16.35 -12.15
C MET A 1 -8.79 -15.34 -12.28
N ASN A 2 -9.11 -14.10 -12.63
CA ASN A 2 -8.10 -13.05 -12.71
C ASN A 2 -7.71 -12.54 -11.30
N VAL A 3 -6.63 -11.77 -11.18
CA VAL A 3 -6.10 -11.34 -9.87
C VAL A 3 -7.07 -10.47 -9.07
N VAL A 4 -7.92 -9.70 -9.75
CA VAL A 4 -8.93 -8.84 -9.11
C VAL A 4 -10.11 -9.67 -8.62
N GLU A 5 -10.57 -10.65 -9.40
CA GLU A 5 -11.61 -11.58 -8.94
C GLU A 5 -11.16 -12.37 -7.70
N THR A 6 -9.90 -12.80 -7.65
CA THR A 6 -9.32 -13.45 -6.45
C THR A 6 -9.31 -12.52 -5.26
N TYR A 7 -8.91 -11.26 -5.48
CA TYR A 7 -8.92 -10.25 -4.44
C TYR A 7 -10.33 -10.02 -3.87
N LEU A 8 -11.31 -9.76 -4.74
CA LEU A 8 -12.70 -9.51 -4.35
C LEU A 8 -13.32 -10.72 -3.63
N ARG A 9 -13.01 -11.95 -4.06
CA ARG A 9 -13.45 -13.17 -3.37
C ARG A 9 -12.89 -13.24 -1.95
N HIS A 10 -11.59 -13.00 -1.76
CA HIS A 10 -10.99 -13.03 -0.43
C HIS A 10 -11.55 -11.91 0.47
N LEU A 11 -11.80 -10.72 -0.07
CA LEU A 11 -12.50 -9.67 0.68
C LEU A 11 -13.89 -10.13 1.15
N GLY A 12 -14.66 -10.75 0.25
CA GLY A 12 -15.98 -11.29 0.56
C GLY A 12 -15.94 -12.39 1.63
N GLU A 13 -14.95 -13.29 1.55
CA GLU A 13 -14.72 -14.34 2.56
C GLU A 13 -14.44 -13.73 3.94
N VAL A 14 -13.50 -12.79 4.04
CA VAL A 14 -13.19 -12.08 5.30
C VAL A 14 -14.43 -11.36 5.84
N HIS A 15 -15.14 -10.62 4.99
CA HIS A 15 -16.36 -9.90 5.40
C HIS A 15 -17.45 -10.87 5.92
N SER A 16 -17.64 -12.02 5.24
CA SER A 16 -18.67 -13.00 5.60
C SER A 16 -18.47 -13.64 6.97
N THR A 17 -17.23 -13.68 7.47
CA THR A 17 -16.91 -14.24 8.80
C THR A 17 -17.31 -13.30 9.95
N GLY A 18 -17.70 -12.05 9.65
CA GLY A 18 -17.85 -11.00 10.66
C GLY A 18 -16.51 -10.52 11.24
N GLY A 19 -15.38 -11.05 10.77
CA GLY A 19 -14.03 -10.71 11.23
C GLY A 19 -13.45 -9.44 10.61
N GLY A 20 -14.05 -8.92 9.54
CA GLY A 20 -13.57 -7.74 8.80
C GLY A 20 -13.72 -6.38 9.51
N VAL A 21 -13.63 -6.35 10.84
CA VAL A 21 -13.85 -5.17 11.68
C VAL A 21 -12.55 -4.38 11.88
N SER A 22 -11.40 -5.07 11.95
CA SER A 22 -10.10 -4.40 12.02
C SER A 22 -9.56 -4.08 10.63
N GLU A 23 -8.78 -3.01 10.54
CA GLU A 23 -8.07 -2.64 9.31
C GLU A 23 -7.21 -3.81 8.81
N GLU A 24 -6.50 -4.47 9.72
CA GLU A 24 -5.56 -5.56 9.41
C GLU A 24 -6.22 -6.83 8.85
N SER A 25 -7.54 -6.99 9.01
CA SER A 25 -8.27 -8.20 8.60
C SER A 25 -8.18 -8.49 7.10
N TYR A 26 -7.95 -7.46 6.28
CA TYR A 26 -7.88 -7.57 4.82
C TYR A 26 -6.45 -7.49 4.26
N TYR A 27 -5.43 -7.36 5.12
CA TYR A 27 -4.02 -7.21 4.70
C TYR A 27 -3.55 -8.35 3.79
N ALA A 28 -3.87 -9.59 4.12
CA ALA A 28 -3.46 -10.73 3.31
C ALA A 28 -4.07 -10.69 1.89
N ALA A 29 -5.32 -10.22 1.75
CA ALA A 29 -5.94 -10.09 0.43
C ALA A 29 -5.24 -9.01 -0.40
N LEU A 30 -4.98 -7.85 0.21
CA LEU A 30 -4.33 -6.71 -0.43
C LEU A 30 -2.87 -7.03 -0.80
N GLU A 31 -2.09 -7.59 0.12
CA GLU A 31 -0.69 -7.97 -0.11
C GLU A 31 -0.57 -8.96 -1.28
N ASN A 32 -1.44 -9.95 -1.34
CA ASN A 32 -1.47 -10.93 -2.44
C ASN A 32 -1.76 -10.26 -3.79
N LEU A 33 -2.78 -9.40 -3.85
CA LEU A 33 -3.09 -8.63 -5.07
C LEU A 33 -1.88 -7.81 -5.54
N LEU A 34 -1.26 -7.06 -4.63
CA LEU A 34 -0.13 -6.20 -4.93
C LEU A 34 1.09 -6.99 -5.39
N ASN A 35 1.39 -8.11 -4.74
CA ASN A 35 2.52 -8.97 -5.12
C ASN A 35 2.26 -9.68 -6.46
N ASP A 36 1.02 -10.09 -6.75
CA ASP A 36 0.64 -10.67 -8.03
C ASP A 36 0.80 -9.68 -9.20
N ILE A 37 0.41 -8.43 -8.99
CA ILE A 37 0.63 -7.33 -9.95
C ILE A 37 2.12 -7.00 -10.05
N GLY A 38 2.79 -6.84 -8.91
CA GLY A 38 4.19 -6.43 -8.82
C GLY A 38 5.17 -7.39 -9.51
N ARG A 39 4.85 -8.70 -9.56
CA ARG A 39 5.62 -9.69 -10.32
C ARG A 39 5.64 -9.46 -11.83
N LYS A 40 4.65 -8.73 -12.37
CA LYS A 40 4.52 -8.39 -13.79
C LYS A 40 5.25 -7.11 -14.18
N LEU A 41 5.66 -6.28 -13.20
CA LEU A 41 6.36 -5.03 -13.43
C LEU A 41 7.86 -5.23 -13.73
N LYS A 42 8.48 -4.22 -14.35
CA LYS A 42 9.93 -4.14 -14.59
C LYS A 42 10.47 -2.79 -14.08
N PRO A 43 11.33 -2.76 -13.04
CA PRO A 43 11.67 -3.90 -12.16
C PRO A 43 10.45 -4.45 -11.41
N ARG A 44 10.53 -5.71 -10.96
CA ARG A 44 9.47 -6.30 -10.12
C ARG A 44 9.33 -5.51 -8.82
N VAL A 45 8.10 -5.42 -8.34
CA VAL A 45 7.76 -4.73 -7.09
C VAL A 45 7.18 -5.74 -6.10
N ARG A 46 7.48 -5.57 -4.82
CA ARG A 46 6.92 -6.34 -3.71
C ARG A 46 6.31 -5.41 -2.67
N ALA A 47 5.12 -5.75 -2.21
CA ALA A 47 4.55 -5.19 -1.00
C ALA A 47 5.17 -5.91 0.20
N VAL A 48 5.61 -5.14 1.19
CA VAL A 48 6.19 -5.65 2.43
C VAL A 48 5.48 -4.96 3.58
N HIS A 49 4.88 -5.75 4.47
CA HIS A 49 4.27 -5.29 5.71
C HIS A 49 5.34 -4.89 6.75
N GLU A 50 4.98 -4.04 7.70
CA GLU A 50 5.79 -3.71 8.89
C GLU A 50 7.09 -2.94 8.61
N LEU A 51 6.95 -1.63 8.39
CA LEU A 51 8.06 -0.68 8.26
C LEU A 51 8.62 -0.21 9.63
N LYS A 52 8.54 -1.05 10.67
CA LYS A 52 9.03 -0.69 12.01
C LYS A 52 10.56 -0.54 11.98
N ASN A 53 11.03 0.65 12.37
CA ASN A 53 12.43 1.08 12.52
C ASN A 53 13.11 1.82 11.35
N ILE A 54 12.41 2.79 10.73
CA ILE A 54 13.07 3.82 9.88
C ILE A 54 12.84 5.27 10.37
N GLY A 55 12.27 5.45 11.57
CA GLY A 55 12.25 6.74 12.28
C GLY A 55 11.28 7.81 11.72
N ALA A 56 10.35 7.43 10.85
CA ALA A 56 9.70 8.40 9.98
C ALA A 56 8.19 8.16 9.76
N GLY A 57 7.61 7.29 10.59
CA GLY A 57 6.20 6.89 10.60
C GLY A 57 6.04 5.40 10.29
N GLU A 58 4.82 4.88 10.42
CA GLU A 58 4.52 3.44 10.29
C GLU A 58 3.40 3.24 9.26
N PRO A 59 3.69 3.36 7.95
CA PRO A 59 2.74 2.94 6.93
C PRO A 59 2.54 1.43 7.00
N ASP A 60 1.35 0.96 6.65
CA ASP A 60 1.01 -0.47 6.69
C ASP A 60 1.85 -1.29 5.72
N PHE A 61 2.11 -0.77 4.52
CA PHE A 61 2.97 -1.42 3.52
C PHE A 61 3.97 -0.47 2.86
N GLY A 62 5.14 -1.01 2.56
CA GLY A 62 6.10 -0.42 1.61
C GLY A 62 6.13 -1.18 0.29
N LEU A 63 6.23 -0.44 -0.83
CA LEU A 63 6.40 -1.00 -2.17
C LEU A 63 7.86 -0.93 -2.61
N TYR A 64 8.54 -2.08 -2.60
CA TYR A 64 9.97 -2.20 -2.85
C TYR A 64 10.27 -2.82 -4.22
N THR A 65 11.23 -2.27 -4.94
CA THR A 65 11.74 -2.86 -6.19
C THR A 65 12.69 -4.03 -5.90
N ALA A 66 12.87 -4.92 -6.88
CA ALA A 66 13.68 -6.13 -6.71
C ALA A 66 15.15 -5.86 -6.31
N ASN A 67 15.73 -4.73 -6.72
CA ASN A 67 17.09 -4.30 -6.38
C ASN A 67 17.22 -3.84 -4.92
N GLN A 68 16.13 -3.64 -4.19
CA GLN A 68 16.16 -3.26 -2.78
C GLN A 68 16.28 -4.47 -1.84
N PHE A 69 16.58 -5.65 -2.37
CA PHE A 69 16.76 -6.88 -1.60
C PHE A 69 18.13 -7.48 -1.90
N GLN A 70 18.78 -8.03 -0.87
CA GLN A 70 20.10 -8.63 -1.02
C GLN A 70 20.05 -9.87 -1.94
N ARG A 71 18.99 -10.67 -1.81
CA ARG A 71 18.67 -11.81 -2.68
C ARG A 71 17.19 -11.79 -3.04
N SER A 72 16.86 -12.37 -4.19
CA SER A 72 15.48 -12.40 -4.71
C SER A 72 14.47 -13.13 -3.79
N LYS A 73 14.94 -14.07 -2.97
CA LYS A 73 14.12 -14.84 -2.02
C LYS A 73 13.99 -14.19 -0.65
N ASP A 74 14.74 -13.12 -0.38
CA ASP A 74 14.71 -12.48 0.93
C ASP A 74 13.36 -11.82 1.15
N VAL A 75 12.77 -12.02 2.33
CA VAL A 75 11.45 -11.48 2.68
C VAL A 75 11.52 -9.99 3.00
N ARG A 76 12.67 -9.52 3.51
CA ARG A 76 12.88 -8.13 3.92
C ARG A 76 13.84 -7.41 2.98
N PRO A 77 13.60 -6.12 2.69
CA PRO A 77 14.53 -5.30 1.94
C PRO A 77 15.83 -5.10 2.72
N ILE A 78 16.87 -4.64 2.01
CA ILE A 78 18.12 -4.21 2.61
C ILE A 78 17.82 -3.14 3.66
N GLN A 79 18.40 -3.30 4.86
CA GLN A 79 18.14 -2.42 5.99
C GLN A 79 18.40 -0.95 5.63
N GLY A 80 17.48 -0.06 6.04
CA GLY A 80 17.57 1.37 5.79
C GLY A 80 17.07 1.85 4.41
N GLN A 81 16.74 0.93 3.50
CA GLN A 81 16.13 1.30 2.22
C GLN A 81 14.70 1.80 2.41
N LEU A 82 14.39 2.95 1.82
CA LEU A 82 13.02 3.44 1.71
C LEU A 82 12.34 2.78 0.51
N PRO A 83 11.04 2.46 0.56
CA PRO A 83 10.33 1.87 -0.57
C PRO A 83 10.38 2.79 -1.80
N GLU A 84 11.03 2.33 -2.89
CA GLU A 84 11.21 3.15 -4.10
C GLU A 84 9.89 3.45 -4.83
N ARG A 85 8.85 2.65 -4.60
CA ARG A 85 7.53 2.80 -5.23
C ARG A 85 6.48 3.37 -4.29
N GLY A 86 6.91 3.96 -3.17
CA GLY A 86 6.04 4.58 -2.19
C GLY A 86 5.43 3.60 -1.20
N VAL A 87 4.43 4.08 -0.47
CA VAL A 87 3.82 3.37 0.66
C VAL A 87 2.31 3.27 0.50
N ILE A 88 1.71 2.37 1.28
CA ILE A 88 0.26 2.21 1.36
C ILE A 88 -0.19 2.43 2.80
N GLU A 89 -1.25 3.20 2.93
CA GLU A 89 -1.99 3.41 4.17
C GLU A 89 -3.39 2.83 4.00
N CYS A 90 -3.72 1.84 4.80
CA CYS A 90 -5.04 1.26 4.85
C CYS A 90 -5.91 2.01 5.85
N LYS A 91 -7.22 1.93 5.64
CA LYS A 91 -8.25 2.47 6.51
C LYS A 91 -9.32 1.41 6.76
N GLY A 92 -10.09 1.61 7.81
CA GLY A 92 -11.25 0.77 8.12
C GLY A 92 -12.19 0.65 6.91
N TRP A 93 -12.80 -0.51 6.74
CA TRP A 93 -13.69 -0.84 5.62
C TRP A 93 -14.78 0.22 5.36
N SER A 94 -15.33 0.79 6.44
CA SER A 94 -16.38 1.83 6.40
C SER A 94 -15.85 3.26 6.37
N ASP A 95 -14.53 3.46 6.29
CA ASP A 95 -13.95 4.80 6.22
C ASP A 95 -13.99 5.34 4.78
N ASP A 96 -14.89 6.30 4.54
CA ASP A 96 -15.01 7.04 3.28
C ASP A 96 -14.19 8.36 3.26
N SER A 97 -13.32 8.58 4.26
CA SER A 97 -12.49 9.78 4.35
C SER A 97 -11.39 9.85 3.27
N LEU A 98 -11.20 8.78 2.49
CA LEU A 98 -10.31 8.69 1.33
C LEU A 98 -10.52 9.83 0.30
N ALA A 99 -11.73 10.39 0.21
CA ALA A 99 -12.01 11.52 -0.68
C ALA A 99 -11.49 12.87 -0.15
N ARG A 100 -11.18 12.96 1.15
CA ARG A 100 -10.86 14.21 1.86
C ARG A 100 -9.37 14.39 2.14
N THR A 101 -8.50 13.62 1.49
CA THR A 101 -7.09 13.38 1.88
C THR A 101 -6.21 14.64 1.99
N LYS A 102 -6.39 15.35 3.09
CA LYS A 102 -5.49 16.34 3.68
C LYS A 102 -5.24 15.98 5.14
N SER A 103 -5.22 14.69 5.49
CA SER A 103 -4.87 14.29 6.84
C SER A 103 -3.38 14.55 7.10
N ALA A 104 -3.04 14.90 8.34
CA ALA A 104 -1.66 15.16 8.76
C ALA A 104 -0.74 13.94 8.51
N GLN A 105 -1.29 12.72 8.65
CA GLN A 105 -0.58 11.46 8.46
C GLN A 105 -0.16 11.24 6.99
N VAL A 106 -1.09 11.37 6.04
CA VAL A 106 -0.77 11.19 4.61
C VAL A 106 0.18 12.27 4.11
N THR A 107 0.08 13.49 4.65
CA THR A 107 1.03 14.57 4.39
C THR A 107 2.44 14.23 4.86
N LYS A 108 2.57 13.60 6.04
CA LYS A 108 3.87 13.14 6.58
C LYS A 108 4.49 12.06 5.68
N TYR A 109 3.72 11.04 5.31
CA TYR A 109 4.21 9.98 4.42
C TYR A 109 4.58 10.50 3.04
N TRP A 110 3.77 11.36 2.45
CA TRP A 110 4.09 11.96 1.16
C TRP A 110 5.41 12.75 1.19
N LYS A 111 5.67 13.53 2.26
CA LYS A 111 6.92 14.30 2.38
C LYS A 111 8.15 13.40 2.32
N GLN A 112 8.05 12.20 2.86
CA GLN A 112 9.16 11.27 2.98
C GLN A 112 9.27 10.31 1.79
N TYR A 113 8.16 9.70 1.38
CA TYR A 113 8.14 8.59 0.40
C TYR A 113 7.75 9.05 -1.01
N GLY A 114 7.24 10.28 -1.17
CA GLY A 114 6.91 10.89 -2.46
C GLY A 114 5.62 10.39 -3.11
N ILE A 115 5.25 9.12 -2.89
CA ILE A 115 4.02 8.47 -3.37
C ILE A 115 3.35 7.74 -2.21
N VAL A 116 2.04 7.92 -2.08
CA VAL A 116 1.20 7.24 -1.08
C VAL A 116 -0.07 6.73 -1.77
N ILE A 117 -0.40 5.46 -1.60
CA ILE A 117 -1.73 4.93 -1.90
C ILE A 117 -2.51 4.88 -0.59
N VAL A 118 -3.74 5.37 -0.59
CA VAL A 118 -4.66 5.23 0.54
C VAL A 118 -5.84 4.38 0.11
N THR A 119 -6.22 3.39 0.92
CA THR A 119 -7.31 2.46 0.58
C THR A 119 -8.12 2.01 1.79
N ASN A 120 -9.41 1.75 1.59
CA ASN A 120 -10.29 1.04 2.51
C ASN A 120 -10.64 -0.36 1.95
N TYR A 121 -9.73 -0.90 1.12
CA TYR A 121 -9.83 -2.17 0.37
C TYR A 121 -10.76 -2.17 -0.83
N ARG A 122 -11.73 -1.27 -0.90
CA ARG A 122 -12.65 -1.14 -2.04
C ARG A 122 -12.34 0.05 -2.94
N ASP A 123 -11.87 1.15 -2.35
CA ASP A 123 -11.47 2.36 -3.06
C ASP A 123 -9.96 2.56 -2.95
N PHE A 124 -9.33 3.07 -4.01
CA PHE A 124 -7.90 3.34 -4.05
C PHE A 124 -7.64 4.78 -4.48
N VAL A 125 -6.90 5.53 -3.66
CA VAL A 125 -6.51 6.91 -3.96
C VAL A 125 -5.00 7.03 -4.05
N LEU A 126 -4.49 7.41 -5.22
CA LEU A 126 -3.07 7.63 -5.45
C LEU A 126 -2.73 9.10 -5.21
N ILE A 127 -1.76 9.35 -4.33
CA ILE A 127 -1.25 10.67 -3.98
C ILE A 127 0.22 10.73 -4.35
N GLY A 128 0.60 11.76 -5.10
CA GLY A 128 1.96 11.96 -5.55
C GLY A 128 2.30 13.44 -5.65
N ARG A 129 3.14 13.82 -6.62
CA ARG A 129 3.58 15.21 -6.84
C ARG A 129 3.08 15.72 -8.18
N ASN A 130 2.65 16.98 -8.20
CA ASN A 130 2.48 17.70 -9.46
C ASN A 130 3.83 18.25 -9.98
N GLY A 131 3.82 18.89 -11.16
CA GLY A 131 5.02 19.48 -11.76
C GLY A 131 5.72 20.55 -10.90
N ASN A 132 5.03 21.09 -9.88
CA ASN A 132 5.57 22.07 -8.92
C ASN A 132 6.01 21.42 -7.59
N GLY A 133 6.08 20.08 -7.53
CA GLY A 133 6.48 19.35 -6.34
C GLY A 133 5.48 19.38 -5.18
N LYS A 134 4.23 19.84 -5.40
CA LYS A 134 3.18 19.87 -4.37
C LYS A 134 2.40 18.55 -4.34
N PRO A 135 1.92 18.12 -3.16
CA PRO A 135 1.09 16.92 -3.05
C PRO A 135 -0.24 17.12 -3.78
N VAL A 136 -0.60 16.16 -4.63
CA VAL A 136 -1.89 16.13 -5.32
C VAL A 136 -2.43 14.71 -5.40
N ARG A 137 -3.75 14.58 -5.42
CA ARG A 137 -4.42 13.34 -5.85
C ARG A 137 -4.18 13.18 -7.35
N LEU A 138 -3.50 12.10 -7.73
CA LEU A 138 -3.20 11.77 -9.12
C LEU A 138 -4.31 10.96 -9.75
N GLU A 139 -4.82 9.96 -9.01
CA GLU A 139 -5.85 9.04 -9.48
C GLU A 139 -6.77 8.63 -8.34
N SER A 140 -7.94 8.12 -8.71
CA SER A 140 -8.81 7.41 -7.78
C SER A 140 -9.78 6.52 -8.51
N HIS A 141 -9.93 5.32 -7.98
CA HIS A 141 -10.73 4.23 -8.50
C HIS A 141 -11.53 3.59 -7.38
#